data_AF-A0A5N7SPP0-F1
#
_entry.id   AF-A0A5N7SPP0-F1
#
_cell.length_a   1.000
_cell.length_b   1.000
_cell.length_c   1.000
_cell.angle_alpha   90.00
_cell.angle_beta   90.00
_cell.angle_gamma   90.00
#
_symmetry.space_group_name_H-M   'P 1'
#
loop_
_entity.id
_entity.type
_entity.pdbx_description
1 polymer ?
#
loop_
_entity_poly.entity_id
_entity_poly.type
_entity_poly.pdbx_seq_one_letter_code
_entity_poly.pdbx_strand_id
1 'polypeptide(L)' 'FLIEAVLVCLLGGVLGIGLALLLGSMIGRFASDFQVLFSTASIVAAFACSTLIGVAFGFLPARNAAQLDPVEALARE' A
#
# COMPACT_ATOMS: atom_id res chain seq x y z
N PHE A 1 12.76 -1.31 -8.85
CA PHE A 1 12.31 -1.89 -7.57
C PHE A 1 11.85 -0.88 -6.53
N LEU A 2 12.70 -0.07 -5.89
CA LEU A 2 12.20 0.81 -4.81
C LEU A 2 11.15 1.83 -5.28
N ILE A 3 11.41 2.56 -6.38
CA ILE A 3 10.45 3.53 -6.94
C ILE A 3 9.16 2.83 -7.37
N GLU A 4 9.26 1.66 -7.98
CA GLU A 4 8.12 0.86 -8.42
C GLU A 4 7.26 0.40 -7.23
N ALA A 5 7.89 -0.07 -6.15
CA ALA A 5 7.21 -0.43 -4.91
C ALA A 5 6.50 0.78 -4.28
N VAL A 6 7.16 1.93 -4.23
CA VAL A 6 6.55 3.18 -3.73
C VAL A 6 5.35 3.59 -4.60
N LEU A 7 5.46 3.47 -5.91
CA LEU A 7 4.39 3.82 -6.85
C LEU A 7 3.17 2.90 -6.70
N VAL A 8 3.40 1.59 -6.58
CA VAL A 8 2.35 0.60 -6.31
C VAL A 8 1.67 0.86 -4.96
N CYS A 9 2.45 1.21 -3.92
CA CYS A 9 1.89 1.51 -2.60
C CYS A 9 1.09 2.81 -2.55
N LEU A 10 1.53 3.86 -3.24
CA LEU A 10 0.77 5.11 -3.36
C LEU A 10 -0.55 4.87 -4.10
N LEU A 11 -0.52 4.17 -5.23
CA LEU A 11 -1.72 3.83 -5.98
C LEU A 11 -2.67 2.95 -5.15
N GLY A 12 -2.15 1.90 -4.50
CA GLY A 12 -2.93 1.05 -3.62
C GLY A 12 -3.54 1.80 -2.43
N GLY A 13 -2.80 2.74 -1.83
CA GLY A 13 -3.28 3.58 -0.73
C GLY A 13 -4.43 4.50 -1.16
N VAL A 14 -4.28 5.20 -2.29
CA VAL A 14 -5.34 6.08 -2.84
C VAL A 14 -6.59 5.26 -3.19
N LEU A 15 -6.42 4.15 -3.89
CA LEU A 15 -7.53 3.26 -4.26
C LEU A 15 -8.20 2.66 -3.03
N GLY A 16 -7.44 2.25 -2.01
CA GLY A 16 -7.96 1.70 -0.76
C GLY A 16 -8.80 2.71 0.02
N ILE A 17 -8.34 3.96 0.14
CA ILE A 17 -9.12 5.04 0.78
C ILE A 17 -10.40 5.32 -0.01
N GLY A 18 -10.31 5.40 -1.34
CA GLY A 18 -11.48 5.59 -2.21
C GLY A 18 -12.52 4.47 -2.05
N LEU A 19 -12.08 3.22 -2.03
CA LEU A 19 -12.94 2.05 -1.79
C LEU A 19 -13.58 2.08 -0.39
N ALA A 20 -12.82 2.43 0.65
CA ALA A 20 -13.35 2.52 2.02
C ALA A 20 -14.46 3.58 2.13
N LEU A 21 -14.27 4.75 1.51
CA LEU A 21 -15.28 5.81 1.46
C LEU A 21 -16.51 5.38 0.66
N LEU A 22 -16.30 4.75 -0.50
CA LEU A 22 -17.39 4.23 -1.35
C LEU A 22 -18.24 3.21 -0.58
N LEU A 23 -17.59 2.20 0.03
CA LEU A 23 -18.26 1.15 0.79
C LEU A 23 -18.97 1.72 2.02
N GLY A 24 -18.35 2.61 2.79
CA GLY A 24 -19.02 3.23 3.93
C GLY A 24 -20.23 4.07 3.53
N SER A 25 -20.17 4.77 2.39
CA SER A 25 -21.32 5.51 1.87
C SER A 25 -22.47 4.59 1.42
N MET A 26 -22.15 3.42 0.87
CA MET A 26 -23.15 2.40 0.52
C MET A 26 -23.77 1.80 1.77
N ILE A 27 -22.97 1.43 2.77
CA ILE A 27 -23.48 0.89 4.05
C ILE A 27 -24.42 1.90 4.71
N GLY A 28 -24.07 3.18 4.76
CA GLY A 28 -24.96 4.22 5.32
C GLY A 28 -26.29 4.41 4.56
N ARG A 29 -26.38 3.97 3.29
CA ARG A 29 -27.63 3.98 2.51
C ARG A 29 -28.48 2.72 2.70
N PHE A 30 -27.85 1.57 2.96
CA PHE A 30 -28.54 0.28 3.12
C PHE A 30 -28.85 -0.09 4.57
N ALA A 31 -28.09 0.44 5.53
CA ALA A 31 -28.24 0.18 6.95
C ALA A 31 -28.43 1.51 7.71
N SER A 32 -29.69 1.93 7.87
CA SER A 32 -30.04 3.16 8.59
C SER A 32 -29.67 3.15 10.08
N ASP A 33 -29.54 1.96 10.68
CA ASP A 33 -29.14 1.78 12.07
C ASP A 33 -27.62 1.71 12.28
N PHE A 34 -26.82 1.63 11.20
CA PHE A 34 -25.37 1.44 11.29
C PHE A 34 -24.62 2.68 10.82
N GLN A 35 -24.12 3.48 11.76
CA GLN A 35 -23.29 4.65 11.46
C GLN A 35 -21.82 4.25 11.29
N VAL A 36 -21.30 4.40 10.08
CA VAL A 36 -19.87 4.26 9.79
C VAL A 36 -19.16 5.56 10.17
N LEU A 37 -18.42 5.54 11.28
CA LEU A 37 -17.61 6.66 11.75
C LEU A 37 -16.20 6.58 11.16
N PHE A 38 -15.86 7.55 10.31
CA PHE A 38 -14.51 7.71 9.79
C PHE A 38 -13.70 8.64 10.70
N SER A 39 -12.71 8.08 11.39
CA SER A 39 -11.73 8.87 12.16
C SER A 39 -10.52 9.19 11.29
N THR A 40 -10.13 10.47 11.24
CA THR A 40 -8.93 10.92 10.53
C THR A 40 -7.68 10.20 11.04
N ALA A 41 -7.61 9.91 12.34
CA ALA A 41 -6.50 9.15 12.93
C ALA A 41 -6.40 7.73 12.35
N SER A 42 -7.53 7.05 12.15
CA SER A 42 -7.57 5.71 11.56
C SER A 42 -7.15 5.73 10.09
N ILE A 43 -7.55 6.76 9.34
CA ILE A 43 -7.15 6.92 7.93
C ILE A 43 -5.64 7.14 7.82
N VAL A 44 -5.08 8.03 8.66
CA VAL A 44 -3.64 8.30 8.70
C VAL A 44 -2.87 7.05 9.12
N ALA A 45 -3.35 6.32 10.14
CA ALA A 45 -2.71 5.08 10.59
C ALA A 45 -2.74 4.00 9.51
N ALA A 46 -3.87 3.82 8.81
CA ALA A 46 -3.99 2.86 7.70
C ALA A 46 -3.04 3.20 6.54
N PHE A 47 -2.97 4.49 6.16
CA PHE A 47 -2.07 4.95 5.10
C PHE A 47 -0.60 4.78 5.49
N ALA A 48 -0.23 5.16 6.71
CA ALA A 48 1.12 5.01 7.24
C ALA A 48 1.52 3.53 7.31
N CYS A 49 0.64 2.66 7.80
CA CYS A 49 0.90 1.22 7.88
C CYS A 49 1.09 0.60 6.49
N SER A 50 0.19 0.91 5.54
CA SER A 50 0.29 0.44 4.15
C SER A 50 1.60 0.89 3.49
N THR A 51 1.98 2.15 3.69
CA THR A 51 3.23 2.71 3.15
C THR A 51 4.45 2.05 3.79
N LEU A 52 4.45 1.84 5.11
CA LEU A 52 5.54 1.20 5.83
C LEU A 52 5.77 -0.23 5.35
N ILE A 53 4.69 -1.01 5.24
CA ILE A 53 4.71 -2.38 4.71
C ILE A 53 5.24 -2.37 3.27
N GLY A 54 4.70 -1.48 2.45
CA GLY A 54 5.11 -1.29 1.06
C GLY A 54 6.59 -1.00 0.86
N VAL A 55 7.10 -0.04 1.61
CA VAL A 55 8.52 0.33 1.59
C VAL A 55 9.38 -0.79 2.13
N ALA A 56 8.98 -1.47 3.22
CA ALA A 56 9.74 -2.58 3.79
C ALA A 56 9.89 -3.73 2.78
N PHE A 57 8.78 -4.15 2.16
CA PHE A 57 8.77 -5.23 1.16
C PHE A 57 9.39 -4.80 -0.18
N GLY A 58 9.45 -3.51 -0.51
CA GLY A 58 10.16 -3.01 -1.69
C GLY A 58 11.66 -2.82 -1.49
N PHE A 59 12.07 -2.42 -0.28
CA PHE A 59 13.45 -2.11 0.06
C PHE A 59 14.30 -3.36 0.26
N LEU A 60 13.81 -4.35 1.01
CA LEU A 60 14.53 -5.60 1.27
C LEU A 60 14.98 -6.32 -0.03
N PRO A 61 14.10 -6.59 -1.02
CA PRO A 61 14.52 -7.22 -2.27
C PRO A 61 15.37 -6.31 -3.14
N ALA A 62 15.11 -4.99 -3.17
CA ALA A 62 15.94 -4.05 -3.92
C ALA A 62 17.37 -4.01 -3.39
N ARG A 63 17.55 -4.07 -2.07
CA ARG A 63 18.85 -4.15 -1.43
C ARG A 63 19.57 -5.46 -1.79
N ASN A 64 18.86 -6.58 -1.75
CA ASN A 64 19.44 -7.87 -2.13
C ASN A 64 19.87 -7.89 -3.61
N ALA A 65 19.06 -7.31 -4.50
CA ALA A 65 19.40 -7.22 -5.93
C ALA A 65 20.61 -6.31 -6.19
N ALA A 66 20.75 -5.22 -5.44
CA ALA A 66 21.89 -4.31 -5.57
C ALA A 66 23.22 -4.90 -5.05
N GLN A 67 23.17 -6.00 -4.28
CA GLN A 67 24.35 -6.69 -3.75
C GLN A 67 24.77 -7.91 -4.59
N LEU A 68 24.05 -8.23 -5.66
CA LEU A 68 24.43 -9.31 -6.57
C LEU A 68 25.63 -8.90 -7.42
N ASP A 69 26.56 -9.83 -7.60
CA ASP A 69 27.72 -9.64 -8.45
C ASP A 69 27.24 -9.53 -9.91
N PRO A 70 27.53 -8.42 -10.63
CA PRO A 70 26.97 -8.16 -11.96
C PRO A 70 27.32 -9.24 -12.99
N VAL A 71 28.46 -9.92 -12.82
CA VAL A 71 28.87 -11.05 -13.68
C VAL A 71 27.93 -12.25 -13.47
N GLU A 72 27.54 -12.53 -12.23
CA GLU A 72 26.65 -13.65 -11.89
C GLU A 72 25.19 -13.33 -12.24
N ALA A 73 24.79 -12.05 -12.18
CA ALA A 73 23.50 -11.58 -12.64
C ALA A 73 23.32 -11.68 -14.16
N LEU A 74 24.41 -11.49 -14.94
CA LEU A 74 24.40 -11.64 -16.40
C LEU A 74 24.57 -13.09 -16.86
N ALA A 75 25.27 -13.91 -16.08
CA ALA A 75 25.49 -15.33 -16.40
C ALA A 75 24.29 -16.23 -16.06
N ARG A 76 23.36 -15.76 -15.22
CA ARG A 76 22.03 -16.36 -15.02
C ARG A 76 21.09 -15.92 -16.16
N GLU A 77 21.32 -16.48 -17.35
CA GLU A 77 20.30 -16.62 -18.40
C GLU A 77 19.73 -18.04 -18.38
#